data_AF-A0A7S1UMB5-F1
#
_entry.id   AF-A0A7S1UMB5-F1
#
_cell.length_a   1.000
_cell.length_b   1.000
_cell.length_c   1.000
_cell.angle_alpha   90.00
_cell.angle_beta   90.00
_cell.angle_gamma   90.00
#
_symmetry.space_group_name_H-M   'P 1'
#
loop_
_entity.id
_entity.type
_entity.pdbx_description
1 polymer ?
#
loop_
_entity_poly.entity_id
_entity_poly.type
_entity_poly.pdbx_seq_one_letter_code
_entity_poly.pdbx_strand_id
1 'polypeptide(L)'
;SGCLAAFMRLHALFSLLMVRHTKLNIDELPNPKFKKTYTTLSTQEAKAYNTLVTAVQSNLLLTSMKGKTSGLQDSLLHKNQAKFAREAFGNIRLACCGGTRVVPTLSEKFWDETIYLMETHNASNVVMKLVKDYLHRAVTEQFSSCMGCGAQLTTLLILPCGDMVCTECM
;
A
#
# COMPACT_ATOMS: atom_id res chain seq x y z
N SER A 1 -50.00 7.28 -7.25
CA SER A 1 -51.00 7.31 -6.17
C SER A 1 -51.12 6.02 -5.36
N GLY A 2 -50.85 4.83 -5.90
CA GLY A 2 -51.03 3.54 -5.18
C GLY A 2 -50.02 3.21 -4.06
N CYS A 3 -48.78 3.70 -4.15
CA CYS A 3 -47.72 3.41 -3.17
C CYS A 3 -48.03 3.94 -1.76
N LEU A 4 -48.59 5.15 -1.67
CA LEU A 4 -48.95 5.77 -0.40
C LEU A 4 -50.08 5.01 0.31
N ALA A 5 -51.07 4.54 -0.45
CA ALA A 5 -52.18 3.75 0.10
C ALA A 5 -51.71 2.39 0.65
N ALA A 6 -50.76 1.72 -0.03
CA ALA A 6 -50.16 0.49 0.44
C ALA A 6 -49.35 0.70 1.74
N PHE A 7 -48.55 1.78 1.80
CA PHE A 7 -47.79 2.13 3.01
C PHE A 7 -48.70 2.38 4.21
N MET A 8 -49.77 3.16 4.05
CA MET A 8 -50.70 3.47 5.16
C MET A 8 -51.44 2.23 5.66
N ARG A 9 -51.85 1.31 4.77
CA ARG A 9 -52.46 0.03 5.17
C ARG A 9 -51.51 -0.83 5.98
N LEU A 10 -50.25 -0.91 5.55
CA LEU A 10 -49.21 -1.66 6.24
C LEU A 10 -48.90 -1.05 7.61
N HIS A 11 -48.80 0.28 7.68
CA HIS A 11 -48.60 1.00 8.93
C HIS A 11 -49.74 0.77 9.92
N ALA A 12 -50.99 0.82 9.45
CA ALA A 12 -52.16 0.56 10.31
C ALA A 12 -52.13 -0.86 10.89
N LEU A 13 -51.84 -1.87 10.06
CA LEU A 13 -51.67 -3.27 10.49
C LEU A 13 -50.55 -3.41 11.55
N PHE A 14 -49.39 -2.80 11.32
CA PHE A 14 -48.27 -2.92 12.26
C PHE A 14 -48.41 -2.06 13.51
N SER A 15 -49.10 -0.92 13.45
CA SER A 15 -49.25 -0.01 14.60
C SER A 15 -49.95 -0.65 15.80
N LEU A 16 -50.76 -1.70 15.56
CA LEU A 16 -51.47 -2.45 16.60
C LEU A 16 -50.65 -3.60 17.20
N LEU A 17 -49.66 -4.12 16.45
CA LEU A 17 -48.93 -5.35 16.79
C LEU A 17 -47.45 -5.09 17.10
N MET A 18 -46.93 -3.94 16.69
CA MET A 18 -45.52 -3.63 16.73
C MET A 18 -45.27 -2.30 17.41
N VAL A 19 -44.61 -2.35 18.56
CA VAL A 19 -44.09 -1.17 19.25
C VAL A 19 -42.65 -0.96 18.79
N ARG A 20 -42.39 0.16 18.13
CA ARG A 20 -41.04 0.54 17.67
C ARG A 20 -40.51 1.67 18.53
N HIS A 21 -39.48 1.38 19.32
CA HIS A 21 -38.66 2.41 19.94
C HIS A 21 -37.37 2.60 19.14
N THR A 22 -36.96 3.85 18.95
CA THR A 22 -35.63 4.17 18.44
C THR A 22 -34.79 4.73 19.58
N LYS A 23 -33.46 4.72 19.43
CA LYS A 23 -32.56 5.36 20.39
C LYS A 23 -32.83 6.88 20.54
N LEU A 24 -33.49 7.50 19.55
CA LEU A 24 -33.93 8.89 19.62
C LEU A 24 -35.17 9.09 20.52
N ASN A 25 -35.91 8.03 20.83
CA ASN A 25 -37.12 8.07 21.66
C ASN A 25 -36.82 7.83 23.15
N ILE A 26 -35.54 7.79 23.54
CA ILE A 26 -35.08 7.58 24.91
C ILE A 26 -34.38 8.86 25.36
N ASP A 27 -35.08 9.68 26.15
CA ASP A 27 -34.59 11.00 26.59
C ASP A 27 -33.33 10.90 27.48
N GLU A 28 -33.16 9.78 28.18
CA GLU A 28 -32.07 9.54 29.13
C GLU A 28 -30.83 8.88 28.50
N LEU A 29 -30.78 8.74 27.17
CA LEU A 29 -29.68 8.02 26.53
C LEU A 29 -28.36 8.80 26.74
N PRO A 30 -27.34 8.18 27.38
CA PRO A 30 -26.07 8.85 27.55
C PRO A 30 -25.40 9.05 26.19
N ASN A 31 -24.67 10.16 26.05
CA ASN A 31 -23.89 10.44 24.86
C ASN A 31 -22.96 9.24 24.52
N PRO A 32 -22.75 8.93 23.23
CA PRO A 32 -21.86 7.85 22.83
C PRO A 32 -20.47 8.02 23.46
N LYS A 33 -20.03 7.00 24.19
CA LYS A 33 -18.67 6.97 24.76
C LYS A 33 -17.74 6.36 23.73
N PHE A 34 -16.81 7.16 23.22
CA PHE A 34 -15.78 6.69 22.30
C PHE A 34 -14.54 6.25 23.08
N LYS A 35 -14.02 5.07 22.76
CA LYS A 35 -12.74 4.59 23.25
C LYS A 35 -11.80 4.41 22.08
N LYS A 36 -10.60 4.99 22.16
CA LYS A 36 -9.51 4.73 21.22
C LYS A 36 -8.55 3.75 21.86
N THR A 37 -8.14 2.76 21.09
CA THR A 37 -7.17 1.75 21.50
C THR A 37 -6.11 1.64 20.41
N TYR A 38 -4.85 1.51 20.82
CA TYR A 38 -3.75 1.26 19.91
C TYR A 38 -3.43 -0.22 19.93
N THR A 39 -3.31 -0.81 18.76
CA THR A 39 -2.94 -2.21 18.57
C THR A 39 -1.54 -2.28 17.99
N THR A 40 -0.71 -3.17 18.52
CA THR A 40 0.62 -3.44 17.99
C THR A 40 0.52 -4.34 16.78
N LEU A 41 1.27 -4.03 15.71
CA LEU A 41 1.39 -4.92 14.55
C LEU A 41 2.17 -6.19 14.93
N SER A 42 1.74 -7.33 14.39
CA SER A 42 2.57 -8.53 14.36
C SER A 42 3.79 -8.35 13.46
N THR A 43 4.76 -9.26 13.56
CA THR A 43 5.98 -9.21 12.75
C THR A 43 5.69 -9.27 11.24
N GLN A 44 4.67 -10.02 10.83
CA GLN A 44 4.30 -10.15 9.41
C GLN A 44 3.58 -8.88 8.90
N GLU A 45 2.65 -8.33 9.68
CA GLU A 45 1.98 -7.08 9.35
C GLU A 45 2.97 -5.92 9.28
N ALA A 46 3.94 -5.87 10.21
CA ALA A 46 5.00 -4.87 10.19
C ALA A 46 5.85 -4.96 8.90
N LYS A 47 6.21 -6.17 8.46
CA LYS A 47 6.96 -6.36 7.20
C LYS A 47 6.16 -5.91 5.97
N ALA A 48 4.88 -6.27 5.90
CA ALA A 48 4.00 -5.88 4.80
C ALA A 48 3.82 -4.34 4.77
N TYR A 49 3.55 -3.74 5.92
CA TYR A 49 3.45 -2.30 6.08
C TYR A 49 4.74 -1.58 5.65
N ASN A 50 5.89 -2.03 6.17
CA ASN A 50 7.19 -1.43 5.86
C ASN A 50 7.56 -1.56 4.38
N THR A 51 7.22 -2.69 3.74
CA THR A 51 7.40 -2.88 2.29
C THR A 51 6.62 -1.82 1.50
N LEU A 52 5.34 -1.62 1.83
CA LEU A 52 4.49 -0.65 1.14
C LEU A 52 4.96 0.80 1.38
N VAL A 53 5.29 1.12 2.63
CA VAL A 53 5.78 2.47 2.99
C VAL A 53 7.11 2.76 2.31
N THR A 54 8.05 1.80 2.32
CA THR A 54 9.35 1.95 1.64
C THR A 54 9.16 2.13 0.14
N ALA A 55 8.21 1.43 -0.49
CA ALA A 55 7.92 1.61 -1.91
C ALA A 55 7.37 3.02 -2.21
N VAL A 56 6.48 3.55 -1.38
CA VAL A 56 5.97 4.93 -1.51
C VAL A 56 7.09 5.95 -1.29
N GLN A 57 7.87 5.80 -0.22
CA GLN A 57 8.99 6.67 0.07
C GLN A 57 10.03 6.64 -1.06
N SER A 58 10.32 5.47 -1.62
CA SER A 58 11.21 5.28 -2.78
C SER A 58 10.73 6.10 -3.98
N ASN A 59 9.44 6.03 -4.30
CA ASN A 59 8.87 6.85 -5.37
C ASN A 59 9.07 8.35 -5.09
N LEU A 60 8.75 8.81 -3.87
CA LEU A 60 8.90 10.23 -3.51
C LEU A 60 10.37 10.67 -3.58
N LEU A 61 11.29 9.87 -3.07
CA LEU A 61 12.72 10.13 -3.12
C LEU A 61 13.20 10.25 -4.58
N LEU A 62 13.03 9.19 -5.38
CA LEU A 62 13.51 9.12 -6.76
C LEU A 62 12.92 10.24 -7.62
N THR A 63 11.64 10.57 -7.44
CA THR A 63 10.96 11.60 -8.25
C THR A 63 11.22 13.03 -7.77
N SER A 64 11.82 13.21 -6.59
CA SER A 64 12.24 14.51 -6.05
C SER A 64 13.68 14.90 -6.38
N MET A 65 14.49 13.97 -6.91
CA MET A 65 15.88 14.23 -7.28
C MET A 65 15.99 15.28 -8.40
N LYS A 66 16.91 16.25 -8.25
CA LYS A 66 17.16 17.30 -9.26
C LYS A 66 18.04 16.76 -10.39
N GLY A 67 17.62 16.91 -11.65
CA GLY A 67 18.40 16.47 -12.82
C GLY A 67 17.61 16.39 -14.12
N LYS A 68 18.28 16.01 -15.23
CA LYS A 68 17.68 15.91 -16.59
C LYS A 68 16.59 14.84 -16.73
N THR A 69 16.47 13.96 -15.75
CA THR A 69 15.46 12.90 -15.67
C THR A 69 14.60 13.11 -14.42
N SER A 70 14.11 14.33 -14.18
CA SER A 70 13.17 14.56 -13.10
C SER A 70 11.92 13.71 -13.37
N GLY A 71 11.78 12.58 -12.67
CA GLY A 71 10.63 11.67 -12.77
C GLY A 71 9.35 12.28 -12.19
N LEU A 72 9.19 13.60 -12.26
CA LEU A 72 8.11 14.34 -11.62
C LEU A 72 6.74 13.90 -12.16
N GLN A 73 6.67 13.51 -13.44
CA GLN A 73 5.47 12.92 -14.02
C GLN A 73 5.08 11.57 -13.39
N ASP A 74 6.05 10.86 -12.82
CA ASP A 74 5.89 9.54 -12.18
C ASP A 74 5.76 9.66 -10.65
N SER A 75 5.85 10.87 -10.12
CA SER A 75 5.65 11.14 -8.69
C SER A 75 4.23 10.84 -8.28
N LEU A 76 4.05 10.13 -7.15
CA LEU A 76 2.73 9.94 -6.53
C LEU A 76 2.08 11.27 -6.09
N LEU A 77 2.85 12.35 -5.98
CA LEU A 77 2.33 13.70 -5.71
C LEU A 77 1.82 14.42 -6.97
N HIS A 78 2.12 13.89 -8.15
CA HIS A 78 1.68 14.48 -9.40
C HIS A 78 0.20 14.19 -9.64
N LYS A 79 -0.55 15.21 -10.10
CA LYS A 79 -2.01 15.12 -10.30
C LYS A 79 -2.44 13.95 -11.20
N ASN A 80 -1.64 13.61 -12.21
CA ASN A 80 -1.95 12.51 -13.13
C ASN A 80 -1.76 11.13 -12.48
N GLN A 81 -0.99 11.05 -11.39
CA GLN A 81 -0.73 9.81 -10.65
C GLN A 81 -1.68 9.63 -9.45
N ALA A 82 -2.71 10.47 -9.32
CA ALA A 82 -3.67 10.43 -8.21
C ALA A 82 -4.42 9.08 -8.07
N LYS A 83 -4.54 8.30 -9.15
CA LYS A 83 -5.05 6.92 -9.09
C LYS A 83 -4.10 6.04 -8.29
N PHE A 84 -2.82 6.00 -8.67
CA PHE A 84 -1.81 5.17 -8.01
C PHE A 84 -1.52 5.63 -6.59
N ALA A 85 -1.58 6.93 -6.31
CA ALA A 85 -1.47 7.45 -4.94
C ALA A 85 -2.60 6.92 -4.06
N ARG A 86 -3.86 6.96 -4.54
CA ARG A 86 -5.00 6.40 -3.80
C ARG A 86 -4.87 4.89 -3.59
N GLU A 87 -4.37 4.17 -4.58
CA GLU A 87 -4.13 2.73 -4.49
C GLU A 87 -3.04 2.41 -3.45
N ALA A 88 -1.92 3.13 -3.47
CA ALA A 88 -0.86 2.99 -2.48
C ALA A 88 -1.36 3.27 -1.05
N PHE A 89 -2.14 4.34 -0.85
CA PHE A 89 -2.78 4.62 0.44
C PHE A 89 -3.79 3.54 0.84
N GLY A 90 -4.56 3.02 -0.12
CA GLY A 90 -5.47 1.90 0.10
C GLY A 90 -4.76 0.64 0.59
N ASN A 91 -3.64 0.30 -0.05
CA ASN A 91 -2.81 -0.85 0.33
C ASN A 91 -2.19 -0.68 1.71
N ILE A 92 -1.69 0.52 2.05
CA ILE A 92 -1.17 0.82 3.39
C ILE A 92 -2.26 0.65 4.45
N ARG A 93 -3.47 1.16 4.19
CA ARG A 93 -4.61 0.99 5.11
C ARG A 93 -4.99 -0.47 5.26
N LEU A 94 -4.97 -1.24 4.17
CA LEU A 94 -5.23 -2.68 4.22
C LEU A 94 -4.19 -3.40 5.08
N ALA A 95 -2.91 -3.04 4.98
CA ALA A 95 -1.86 -3.60 5.83
C ALA A 95 -2.10 -3.32 7.32
N CYS A 96 -2.58 -2.11 7.68
CA CYS A 96 -2.99 -1.79 9.05
C CYS A 96 -4.23 -2.57 9.54
N CYS A 97 -5.02 -3.15 8.62
CA CYS A 97 -6.23 -3.91 8.89
C CYS A 97 -6.03 -5.43 8.73
N GLY A 98 -4.80 -5.93 8.79
CA GLY A 98 -4.48 -7.37 8.71
C GLY A 98 -4.03 -7.86 7.32
N GLY A 99 -3.78 -6.95 6.37
CA GLY A 99 -3.17 -7.29 5.08
C GLY A 99 -1.70 -7.65 5.23
N THR A 100 -1.37 -8.93 5.17
CA THR A 100 0.00 -9.44 5.42
C THR A 100 0.78 -9.87 4.18
N ARG A 101 0.11 -9.98 3.03
CA ARG A 101 0.71 -10.41 1.76
C ARG A 101 0.79 -9.24 0.80
N VAL A 102 2.01 -8.90 0.39
CA VAL A 102 2.28 -7.88 -0.64
C VAL A 102 2.78 -8.63 -1.87
N VAL A 103 2.13 -8.41 -3.01
CA VAL A 103 2.48 -9.09 -4.28
C VAL A 103 3.13 -8.05 -5.19
N PRO A 104 4.46 -8.07 -5.35
CA PRO A 104 5.14 -7.18 -6.29
C PRO A 104 4.85 -7.64 -7.72
N THR A 105 4.58 -6.69 -8.60
CA THR A 105 4.43 -6.96 -10.03
C THR A 105 5.58 -6.33 -10.79
N LEU A 106 6.32 -7.13 -11.56
CA LEU A 106 7.39 -6.67 -12.44
C LEU A 106 7.07 -7.13 -13.86
N SER A 107 6.96 -6.19 -14.80
CA SER A 107 6.77 -6.53 -16.21
C SER A 107 8.11 -6.91 -16.85
N GLU A 108 8.06 -7.74 -17.90
CA GLU A 108 9.23 -8.12 -18.70
C GLU A 108 10.00 -6.88 -19.21
N LYS A 109 9.27 -5.83 -19.61
CA LYS A 109 9.87 -4.56 -20.02
C LYS A 109 10.78 -3.96 -18.94
N PHE A 110 10.30 -3.88 -17.69
CA PHE A 110 11.08 -3.30 -16.60
C PHE A 110 12.21 -4.23 -16.14
N TRP A 111 12.04 -5.54 -16.31
CA TRP A 111 13.12 -6.50 -16.13
C TRP A 111 14.27 -6.21 -17.10
N ASP A 112 13.97 -6.18 -18.41
CA ASP A 112 14.97 -5.97 -19.45
C ASP A 112 15.63 -4.59 -19.34
N GLU A 113 14.86 -3.55 -19.03
CA GLU A 113 15.38 -2.20 -18.79
C GLU A 113 16.35 -2.17 -17.61
N THR A 114 16.05 -2.89 -16.51
CA THR A 114 16.96 -2.97 -15.35
C THR A 114 18.26 -3.67 -15.73
N ILE A 115 18.20 -4.78 -16.46
CA ILE A 115 19.40 -5.51 -16.91
C ILE A 115 20.25 -4.65 -17.84
N TYR A 116 19.61 -4.00 -18.82
CA TYR A 116 20.28 -3.10 -19.75
C TYR A 116 20.98 -1.93 -19.04
N LEU A 117 20.35 -1.32 -18.04
CA LEU A 117 20.95 -0.25 -17.24
C LEU A 117 22.19 -0.76 -16.48
N MET A 118 22.11 -1.94 -15.87
CA MET A 118 23.26 -2.53 -15.17
C MET A 118 24.43 -2.85 -16.12
N GLU A 119 24.14 -3.35 -17.33
CA GLU A 119 25.15 -3.58 -18.37
C GLU A 119 25.81 -2.26 -18.83
N THR A 120 25.00 -1.22 -19.02
CA THR A 120 25.47 0.12 -19.42
C THR A 120 26.41 0.74 -18.38
N HIS A 121 26.21 0.43 -17.10
CA HIS A 121 27.06 0.85 -16.00
C HIS A 121 28.27 -0.08 -15.75
N ASN A 122 28.57 -1.00 -16.67
CA ASN A 122 29.68 -1.98 -16.56
C ASN A 122 29.62 -2.84 -15.29
N ALA A 123 28.43 -3.24 -14.87
CA ALA A 123 28.26 -4.13 -13.74
C ALA A 123 29.00 -5.47 -13.97
N SER A 124 29.70 -5.95 -12.95
CA SER A 124 30.38 -7.26 -13.03
C SER A 124 29.37 -8.41 -13.16
N ASN A 125 29.82 -9.56 -13.69
CA ASN A 125 28.99 -10.76 -13.77
C ASN A 125 28.41 -11.20 -12.41
N VAL A 126 29.14 -10.93 -11.32
CA VAL A 126 28.70 -11.24 -9.94
C VAL A 126 27.55 -10.32 -9.54
N VAL A 127 27.68 -9.02 -9.78
CA VAL A 127 26.64 -8.03 -9.51
C VAL A 127 25.39 -8.30 -10.35
N MET A 128 25.57 -8.63 -11.63
CA MET A 128 24.46 -8.95 -12.52
C MET A 128 23.66 -10.16 -12.03
N LYS A 129 24.35 -11.20 -11.55
CA LYS A 129 23.69 -12.36 -10.95
C LYS A 129 22.89 -11.98 -9.71
N LEU A 130 23.49 -11.18 -8.82
CA LEU A 130 22.83 -10.73 -7.60
C LEU A 130 21.54 -9.94 -7.89
N VAL A 131 21.58 -9.05 -8.88
CA VAL A 131 20.39 -8.29 -9.33
C VAL A 131 19.31 -9.21 -9.90
N LYS A 132 19.68 -10.16 -10.78
CA LYS A 132 18.71 -11.14 -11.32
C LYS A 132 18.06 -11.97 -10.23
N ASP A 133 18.85 -12.43 -9.25
CA ASP A 133 18.36 -13.18 -8.10
C ASP A 133 17.40 -12.34 -7.24
N TYR A 134 17.68 -11.04 -7.08
CA TYR A 134 16.76 -10.12 -6.41
C TYR A 134 15.45 -9.92 -7.19
N LEU A 135 15.50 -9.65 -8.49
CA LEU A 135 14.30 -9.46 -9.30
C LEU A 135 13.42 -10.72 -9.28
N HIS A 136 14.03 -11.92 -9.36
CA HIS A 136 13.32 -13.19 -9.24
C HIS A 136 12.64 -13.34 -7.87
N ARG A 137 13.35 -12.99 -6.79
CA ARG A 137 12.78 -13.01 -5.42
C ARG A 137 11.61 -12.05 -5.28
N ALA A 138 11.70 -10.85 -5.85
CA ALA A 138 10.61 -9.88 -5.82
C ALA A 138 9.33 -10.44 -6.48
N VAL A 139 9.45 -11.05 -7.67
CA VAL A 139 8.30 -11.64 -8.40
C VAL A 139 7.72 -12.87 -7.69
N THR A 140 8.55 -13.61 -6.96
CA THR A 140 8.13 -14.79 -6.18
C THR A 140 7.73 -14.46 -4.75
N GLU A 141 7.50 -13.17 -4.44
CA GLU A 141 7.06 -12.67 -3.13
C GLU A 141 8.02 -13.00 -1.97
N GLN A 142 9.29 -13.25 -2.31
CA GLN A 142 10.33 -13.52 -1.34
C GLN A 142 10.94 -12.21 -0.83
N PHE A 143 11.30 -12.21 0.45
CA PHE A 143 11.97 -11.07 1.06
C PHE A 143 13.43 -10.99 0.63
N SER A 144 13.90 -9.75 0.56
CA SER A 144 15.30 -9.39 0.37
C SER A 144 15.77 -8.53 1.52
N SER A 145 17.02 -8.74 1.93
CA SER A 145 17.64 -7.94 2.98
C SER A 145 18.22 -6.66 2.39
N CYS A 146 17.87 -5.51 2.98
CA CYS A 146 18.61 -4.27 2.74
C CYS A 146 20.08 -4.46 3.13
N MET A 147 21.01 -4.05 2.27
CA MET A 147 22.46 -4.19 2.52
C MET A 147 22.98 -3.21 3.58
N GLY A 148 22.24 -2.12 3.86
CA GLY A 148 22.58 -1.17 4.91
C GLY A 148 22.07 -1.58 6.31
N CYS A 149 20.76 -1.76 6.46
CA CYS A 149 20.11 -2.00 7.76
C CYS A 149 19.61 -3.44 8.00
N GLY A 150 19.69 -4.33 7.01
CA GLY A 150 19.21 -5.71 7.12
C GLY A 150 17.68 -5.89 7.08
N ALA A 151 16.91 -4.81 6.89
CA ALA A 151 15.45 -4.86 6.80
C ALA A 151 14.99 -5.85 5.73
N GLN A 152 14.00 -6.68 6.07
CA GLN A 152 13.41 -7.69 5.17
C GLN A 152 12.25 -7.08 4.39
N LEU A 153 12.46 -6.79 3.11
CA LEU A 153 11.50 -6.11 2.23
C LEU A 153 11.39 -6.86 0.90
N THR A 154 10.21 -6.89 0.29
CA THR A 154 10.08 -7.46 -1.06
C THR A 154 10.51 -6.47 -2.15
N THR A 155 10.57 -5.18 -1.83
CA THR A 155 11.01 -4.11 -2.71
C THR A 155 12.14 -3.29 -2.07
N LEU A 156 13.25 -3.17 -2.79
CA LEU A 156 14.46 -2.42 -2.50
C LEU A 156 14.85 -1.60 -3.73
N LEU A 157 15.62 -0.53 -3.51
CA LEU A 157 16.22 0.27 -4.55
C LEU A 157 17.52 -0.39 -5.00
N ILE A 158 17.69 -0.53 -6.31
CA ILE A 158 18.93 -1.03 -6.92
C ILE A 158 19.76 0.19 -7.31
N LEU A 159 20.96 0.31 -6.74
CA LEU A 159 21.93 1.34 -7.10
C LEU A 159 22.76 0.90 -8.32
N PRO A 160 23.37 1.82 -9.08
CA PRO A 160 24.20 1.47 -10.24
C PRO A 160 25.39 0.55 -9.92
N CYS A 161 25.88 0.56 -8.68
CA CYS A 161 26.92 -0.35 -8.18
C CYS A 161 26.40 -1.79 -7.92
N GLY A 162 25.08 -2.00 -7.95
CA GLY A 162 24.44 -3.28 -7.64
C GLY A 162 23.96 -3.43 -6.21
N ASP A 163 24.20 -2.43 -5.35
CA ASP A 163 23.76 -2.47 -3.97
C ASP A 163 22.23 -2.32 -3.89
N MET A 164 21.61 -3.13 -3.04
CA MET A 164 20.17 -3.15 -2.81
C MET A 164 19.86 -2.56 -1.43
N VAL A 165 19.23 -1.40 -1.41
CA VAL A 165 18.99 -0.64 -0.17
C VAL A 165 17.54 -0.21 -0.02
N CYS A 166 17.08 -0.06 1.21
CA CYS A 166 15.79 0.58 1.48
C CYS A 166 15.94 2.10 1.35
N THR A 167 14.81 2.81 1.25
CA THR A 167 14.81 4.28 1.13
C THR A 167 15.46 4.98 2.31
N GLU A 168 15.37 4.41 3.52
CA GLU A 168 15.99 5.00 4.72
C GLU A 168 17.53 4.88 4.73
N CYS A 169 18.10 3.96 3.93
CA CYS A 169 19.55 3.77 3.80
C CYS A 169 20.15 4.49 2.59
N MET A 170 19.34 5.15 1.76
CA MET A 170 19.79 6.01 0.68
C MET A 170 20.17 7.40 1.18
#